data_AF-A0AAQ0QH50-F1
#
_entry.id   AF-A0AAQ0QH50-F1
#
_cell.length_a   1.000
_cell.length_b   1.000
_cell.length_c   1.000
_cell.angle_alpha   90.00
_cell.angle_beta   90.00
_cell.angle_gamma   90.00
#
_symmetry.space_group_name_H-M   'P 1'
#
loop_
_entity.id
_entity.type
_entity.pdbx_description
1 polymer ?
#
loop_
_entity_poly.entity_id
_entity_poly.type
_entity_poly.pdbx_seq_one_letter_code
_entity_poly.pdbx_strand_id
1 'polypeptide(L)'
;MEKSKTIGIITFFIMSILVLTSCDKEGYEPISTSTDACQIIVNCLDHNGKSLLDNNKFVDGISIEGDASHSKIKYDVKNANGGKVLSFTAELPDQDDMKWSKDRSEANGISKMTMKFNKHKIELKCHIKYIANRPPAVSGGKATLEEVSCNNQTFKRSGNSVTITLRMDKSGKLL
;
A
#
# COMPACT_ATOMS: atom_id res chain seq x y z
N MET A 1 -33.89 68.47 -6.34
CA MET A 1 -32.62 68.36 -5.58
C MET A 1 -32.94 67.60 -4.31
N GLU A 2 -32.69 66.28 -4.31
CA GLU A 2 -31.49 65.67 -3.67
C GLU A 2 -31.47 65.90 -2.14
N LYS A 3 -31.34 64.92 -1.25
CA LYS A 3 -30.83 63.55 -1.38
C LYS A 3 -31.28 62.73 -0.15
N SER A 4 -31.49 61.44 -0.40
CA SER A 4 -31.72 60.34 0.54
C SER A 4 -30.63 60.21 1.62
N LYS A 5 -30.98 59.66 2.80
CA LYS A 5 -30.10 58.78 3.58
C LYS A 5 -30.88 57.65 4.26
N THR A 6 -30.80 56.47 3.66
CA THR A 6 -31.21 55.17 4.20
C THR A 6 -30.24 54.74 5.31
N ILE A 7 -30.75 54.39 6.49
CA ILE A 7 -29.96 53.83 7.59
C ILE A 7 -29.87 52.31 7.38
N GLY A 8 -28.67 51.83 7.03
CA GLY A 8 -28.37 50.41 6.90
C GLY A 8 -28.03 49.80 8.26
N ILE A 9 -28.79 48.78 8.66
CA ILE A 9 -28.50 47.93 9.82
C ILE A 9 -27.43 46.92 9.39
N ILE A 10 -26.24 47.02 9.98
CA ILE A 10 -25.13 46.07 9.78
C ILE A 10 -25.34 44.89 10.74
N THR A 11 -25.76 43.75 10.20
CA THR A 11 -25.81 42.49 10.94
C THR A 11 -24.44 41.82 10.91
N PHE A 12 -23.76 41.77 12.05
CA PHE A 12 -22.51 41.04 12.23
C PHE A 12 -22.80 39.52 12.33
N PHE A 13 -22.56 38.77 11.25
CA PHE A 13 -22.47 37.31 11.30
C PHE A 13 -21.07 36.93 11.79
N ILE A 14 -20.93 36.62 13.08
CA ILE A 14 -19.72 36.00 13.62
C ILE A 14 -19.77 34.52 13.23
N MET A 15 -19.23 34.21 12.06
CA MET A 15 -19.00 32.82 11.65
C MET A 15 -17.85 32.28 12.48
N SER A 16 -18.17 31.64 13.60
CA SER A 16 -17.21 30.89 14.41
C SER A 16 -16.64 29.75 13.56
N ILE A 17 -15.47 29.97 12.98
CA ILE A 17 -14.69 28.93 12.31
C ILE A 17 -14.18 28.00 13.42
N LEU A 18 -14.86 26.87 13.60
CA LEU A 18 -14.33 25.71 14.30
C LEU A 18 -13.14 25.20 13.47
N VAL A 19 -11.94 25.63 13.83
CA VAL A 19 -10.71 25.00 13.34
C VAL A 19 -10.63 23.65 14.04
N LEU A 20 -11.17 22.62 13.40
CA LEU A 20 -10.88 21.24 13.76
C LEU A 20 -9.39 21.04 13.45
N THR A 21 -8.53 21.29 14.42
CA THR A 21 -7.18 20.73 14.41
C THR A 21 -7.35 19.23 14.61
N SER A 22 -7.71 18.53 13.54
CA SER A 22 -7.39 17.12 13.45
C SER A 22 -5.89 17.05 13.66
N CYS A 23 -5.46 16.36 14.71
CA CYS A 23 -4.10 15.86 14.78
C CYS A 23 -3.97 14.81 13.68
N ASP A 24 -4.00 15.27 12.42
CA ASP A 24 -3.54 14.49 11.30
C ASP A 24 -2.08 14.22 11.64
N LYS A 25 -1.72 12.93 11.78
CA LYS A 25 -0.33 12.58 11.53
C LYS A 25 0.01 13.25 10.20
N GLU A 26 1.13 13.96 10.15
CA GLU A 26 1.66 14.48 8.90
C GLU A 26 1.58 13.35 7.86
N GLY A 27 1.17 13.68 6.63
CA GLY A 27 0.74 12.69 5.64
C GLY A 27 1.78 11.58 5.42
N TYR A 28 1.36 10.49 4.77
CA TYR A 28 2.25 9.35 4.48
C TYR A 28 3.59 9.78 3.86
N GLU A 29 4.68 9.57 4.59
CA GLU A 29 6.05 9.97 4.26
C GLU A 29 7.01 8.77 4.35
N PRO A 30 7.02 7.88 3.34
CA PRO A 30 7.97 6.78 3.30
C PRO A 30 9.40 7.29 3.05
N ILE A 31 10.40 6.54 3.52
CA ILE A 31 11.80 6.83 3.20
C ILE A 31 12.00 6.78 1.68
N SER A 32 12.55 7.84 1.11
CA SER A 32 12.93 7.86 -0.31
C SER A 32 14.12 6.94 -0.57
N THR A 33 13.88 5.76 -1.17
CA THR A 33 14.85 4.69 -1.38
C THR A 33 14.53 3.88 -2.65
N SER A 34 15.47 3.05 -3.12
CA SER A 34 15.17 2.04 -4.15
C SER A 34 14.25 0.95 -3.58
N THR A 35 13.28 0.52 -4.40
CA THR A 35 12.27 -0.51 -4.12
C THR A 35 12.37 -1.71 -5.08
N ASP A 36 13.47 -1.86 -5.82
CA ASP A 36 13.65 -2.95 -6.79
C ASP A 36 13.57 -4.33 -6.13
N ALA A 37 13.92 -4.40 -4.85
CA ALA A 37 13.89 -5.61 -4.02
C ALA A 37 12.58 -5.77 -3.21
N CYS A 38 11.54 -5.01 -3.56
CA CYS A 38 10.24 -4.98 -2.88
C CYS A 38 9.09 -5.51 -3.75
N GLN A 39 9.38 -6.35 -4.74
CA GLN A 39 8.35 -6.89 -5.64
C GLN A 39 7.50 -7.97 -4.95
N ILE A 40 6.20 -7.93 -5.18
CA ILE A 40 5.25 -9.00 -4.83
C ILE A 40 4.74 -9.63 -6.12
N ILE A 41 4.84 -10.95 -6.20
CA ILE A 41 4.33 -11.75 -7.31
C ILE A 41 3.20 -12.63 -6.76
N VAL A 42 2.02 -12.56 -7.38
CA VAL A 42 0.83 -13.30 -6.93
C VAL A 42 0.38 -14.26 -8.02
N ASN A 43 0.44 -15.55 -7.73
CA ASN A 43 -0.28 -16.55 -8.50
C ASN A 43 -1.73 -16.59 -8.02
N CYS A 44 -2.69 -16.43 -8.93
CA CYS A 44 -4.11 -16.53 -8.62
C CYS A 44 -4.68 -17.78 -9.30
N LEU A 45 -5.04 -18.79 -8.52
CA LEU A 45 -5.47 -20.09 -9.04
C LEU A 45 -6.91 -20.40 -8.63
N ASP A 46 -7.64 -21.12 -9.48
CA ASP A 46 -8.91 -21.73 -9.13
C ASP A 46 -8.72 -23.02 -8.30
N HIS A 47 -9.83 -23.67 -7.94
CA HIS A 47 -9.79 -24.90 -7.14
C HIS A 47 -9.07 -26.06 -7.84
N ASN A 48 -9.00 -26.05 -9.18
CA ASN A 48 -8.30 -27.04 -10.00
C ASN A 48 -6.83 -26.66 -10.27
N GLY A 49 -6.37 -25.51 -9.78
CA GLY A 49 -5.01 -25.02 -10.03
C GLY A 49 -4.84 -24.29 -11.35
N LYS A 50 -5.92 -23.96 -12.07
CA LYS A 50 -5.86 -23.17 -13.31
C LYS A 50 -5.77 -21.67 -12.98
N SER A 51 -5.04 -20.92 -13.80
CA SER A 51 -4.89 -19.48 -13.61
C SER A 51 -6.22 -18.74 -13.78
N LEU A 52 -6.56 -17.91 -12.78
CA LEU A 52 -7.68 -16.98 -12.82
C LEU A 52 -7.35 -15.72 -13.63
N LEU A 53 -6.06 -15.43 -13.82
CA LEU A 53 -5.59 -14.23 -14.55
C LEU A 53 -5.74 -14.36 -16.08
N ASP A 54 -6.18 -15.53 -16.57
CA ASP A 54 -6.59 -15.70 -17.97
C ASP A 54 -8.00 -15.16 -18.27
N ASN A 55 -8.77 -14.82 -17.24
CA ASN A 55 -10.10 -14.27 -17.38
C ASN A 55 -10.08 -12.74 -17.21
N ASN A 56 -10.32 -11.99 -18.29
CA ASN A 56 -10.34 -10.52 -18.25
C ASN A 56 -11.34 -9.97 -17.24
N LYS A 57 -12.52 -10.57 -17.08
CA LYS A 57 -13.51 -10.13 -16.07
C LYS A 57 -12.99 -10.29 -14.64
N PHE A 58 -12.17 -11.31 -14.39
CA PHE A 58 -11.52 -11.46 -13.09
C PHE A 58 -10.47 -10.38 -12.88
N VAL A 59 -9.65 -10.11 -13.90
CA VAL A 59 -8.60 -9.08 -13.87
C VAL A 59 -9.17 -7.67 -13.68
N ASP A 60 -10.29 -7.35 -14.33
CA ASP A 60 -10.99 -6.06 -14.19
C ASP A 60 -11.50 -5.82 -12.76
N GLY A 61 -11.71 -6.90 -12.00
CA GLY A 61 -12.12 -6.86 -10.60
C GLY A 61 -10.97 -6.74 -9.60
N ILE A 62 -9.72 -6.64 -10.05
CA ILE A 62 -8.55 -6.52 -9.18
C ILE A 62 -8.32 -5.06 -8.80
N SER A 63 -8.09 -4.81 -7.51
CA SER A 63 -7.49 -3.56 -7.05
C SER A 63 -6.59 -3.81 -5.86
N ILE A 64 -5.59 -2.95 -5.69
CA ILE A 64 -4.62 -3.02 -4.60
C ILE A 64 -4.51 -1.63 -4.00
N GLU A 65 -4.54 -1.54 -2.69
CA GLU A 65 -4.50 -0.30 -1.92
C GLU A 65 -3.43 -0.42 -0.85
N GLY A 66 -2.60 0.62 -0.72
CA GLY A 66 -1.69 0.76 0.40
C GLY A 66 -2.45 1.32 1.60
N ASP A 67 -2.37 0.65 2.74
CA ASP A 67 -3.17 1.05 3.91
C ASP A 67 -2.61 2.33 4.55
N ALA A 68 -1.30 2.59 4.44
CA ALA A 68 -0.69 3.79 4.99
C ALA A 68 -0.88 5.01 4.08
N SER A 69 -0.68 4.86 2.77
CA SER A 69 -0.88 5.95 1.81
C SER A 69 -2.34 6.22 1.46
N HIS A 70 -3.25 5.28 1.75
CA HIS A 70 -4.63 5.27 1.24
C HIS A 70 -4.71 5.41 -0.29
N SER A 71 -3.67 4.94 -1.00
CA SER A 71 -3.54 5.11 -2.44
C SER A 71 -3.64 3.79 -3.19
N LYS A 72 -4.08 3.86 -4.45
CA LYS A 72 -4.12 2.69 -5.34
C LYS A 72 -2.70 2.32 -5.78
N ILE A 73 -2.33 1.07 -5.54
CA ILE A 73 -1.07 0.51 -6.00
C ILE A 73 -1.25 -0.05 -7.41
N LYS A 74 -0.39 0.41 -8.33
CA LYS A 74 -0.35 -0.09 -9.70
C LYS A 74 0.19 -1.51 -9.73
N TYR A 75 -0.35 -2.30 -10.64
CA TYR A 75 0.06 -3.68 -10.87
C TYR A 75 0.11 -3.98 -12.36
N ASP A 76 0.86 -5.01 -12.71
CA ASP A 76 0.92 -5.61 -14.04
C ASP A 76 0.43 -7.06 -13.99
N VAL A 77 -0.24 -7.50 -15.06
CA VAL A 77 -0.44 -8.93 -15.33
C VAL A 77 0.55 -9.35 -16.41
N LYS A 78 1.50 -10.22 -16.06
CA LYS A 78 2.61 -10.61 -16.96
C LYS A 78 2.84 -12.12 -16.96
N ASN A 79 3.51 -12.62 -17.98
CA ASN A 79 3.90 -14.02 -18.05
C ASN A 79 5.15 -14.28 -17.18
N ALA A 80 5.05 -15.20 -16.23
CA ALA A 80 6.15 -15.69 -15.39
C ALA A 80 5.82 -17.08 -14.84
N ASN A 81 6.83 -17.87 -14.46
CA ASN A 81 6.64 -19.17 -13.81
C ASN A 81 5.69 -20.14 -14.56
N GLY A 82 5.66 -20.08 -15.89
CA GLY A 82 4.81 -20.95 -16.72
C GLY A 82 3.35 -20.51 -16.85
N GLY A 83 2.97 -19.29 -16.42
CA GLY A 83 1.63 -18.74 -16.60
C GLY A 83 1.55 -17.23 -16.38
N LYS A 84 0.33 -16.68 -16.33
CA LYS A 84 0.14 -15.28 -15.93
C LYS A 84 0.25 -15.12 -14.42
N VAL A 85 0.91 -14.06 -13.99
CA VAL A 85 1.04 -13.62 -12.59
C VAL A 85 0.67 -12.15 -12.47
N LEU A 86 0.21 -11.76 -11.29
CA LEU A 86 0.05 -10.36 -10.89
C LEU A 86 1.37 -9.89 -10.26
N SER A 87 1.88 -8.73 -10.66
CA SER A 87 3.15 -8.18 -10.19
C SER A 87 2.96 -6.74 -9.76
N PHE A 88 3.43 -6.39 -8.57
CA PHE A 88 3.42 -5.02 -8.07
C PHE A 88 4.52 -4.80 -7.04
N THR A 89 4.80 -3.54 -6.71
CA THR A 89 5.76 -3.19 -5.67
C THR A 89 5.03 -3.02 -4.35
N ALA A 90 5.57 -3.58 -3.26
CA ALA A 90 5.05 -3.36 -1.93
C ALA A 90 5.11 -1.87 -1.56
N GLU A 91 4.06 -1.36 -0.92
CA GLU A 91 4.09 -0.06 -0.26
C GLU A 91 5.17 -0.09 0.84
N LEU A 92 5.95 0.98 0.98
CA LEU A 92 6.90 1.11 2.07
C LEU A 92 6.19 1.55 3.37
N PRO A 93 6.65 1.14 4.56
CA PRO A 93 6.16 1.71 5.79
C PRO A 93 6.44 3.21 5.83
N ASP A 94 5.59 3.95 6.54
CA ASP A 94 5.88 5.33 6.90
C ASP A 94 7.20 5.40 7.70
N GLN A 95 8.00 6.44 7.48
CA GLN A 95 9.31 6.56 8.13
C GLN A 95 9.23 6.57 9.66
N ASP A 96 8.13 7.07 10.23
CA ASP A 96 7.92 7.17 11.68
C ASP A 96 7.48 5.84 12.29
N ASP A 97 6.90 4.94 11.48
CA ASP A 97 6.53 3.59 11.88
C ASP A 97 7.71 2.59 11.79
N MET A 98 8.85 3.03 11.25
CA MET A 98 10.06 2.22 11.14
C MET A 98 10.81 2.11 12.49
N LYS A 99 11.24 0.90 12.83
CA LYS A 99 12.10 0.64 14.00
C LYS A 99 13.56 0.80 13.63
N TRP A 100 14.13 1.95 13.96
CA TRP A 100 15.49 2.33 13.63
C TRP A 100 16.56 1.78 14.58
N SER A 101 17.75 1.50 14.05
CA SER A 101 18.96 1.34 14.84
C SER A 101 19.37 2.68 15.48
N LYS A 102 20.20 2.62 16.53
CA LYS A 102 20.63 3.82 17.29
C LYS A 102 21.32 4.87 16.42
N ASP A 103 22.09 4.45 15.43
CA ASP A 103 22.82 5.29 14.48
C ASP A 103 22.01 5.60 13.20
N ARG A 104 20.75 5.12 13.12
CA ARG A 104 19.88 5.21 11.94
C ARG A 104 20.55 4.70 10.65
N SER A 105 21.36 3.64 10.74
CA SER A 105 21.93 2.94 9.59
C SER A 105 21.01 1.84 9.05
N GLU A 106 20.18 1.24 9.91
CA GLU A 106 19.23 0.19 9.54
C GLU A 106 17.86 0.45 10.17
N ALA A 107 16.82 -0.07 9.54
CA ALA A 107 15.49 -0.12 10.14
C ALA A 107 14.65 -1.30 9.66
N ASN A 108 13.67 -1.67 10.46
CA ASN A 108 12.64 -2.65 10.08
C ASN A 108 11.26 -2.02 10.24
N GLY A 109 10.38 -2.25 9.27
CA GLY A 109 8.99 -1.80 9.36
C GLY A 109 8.03 -2.80 8.75
N ILE A 110 6.75 -2.59 9.03
CA ILE A 110 5.67 -3.41 8.51
C ILE A 110 4.74 -2.49 7.74
N SER A 111 4.58 -2.75 6.45
CA SER A 111 3.57 -2.12 5.62
C SER A 111 2.36 -3.04 5.50
N LYS A 112 1.16 -2.48 5.41
CA LYS A 112 -0.07 -3.23 5.20
C LYS A 112 -0.69 -2.82 3.88
N MET A 113 -1.20 -3.81 3.16
CA MET A 113 -1.86 -3.57 1.89
C MET A 113 -3.12 -4.39 1.80
N THR A 114 -4.12 -3.83 1.14
CA THR A 114 -5.38 -4.51 0.87
C THR A 114 -5.46 -4.87 -0.61
N MET A 115 -5.54 -6.16 -0.91
CA MET A 115 -5.90 -6.66 -2.25
C MET A 115 -7.39 -6.98 -2.30
N LYS A 116 -8.07 -6.52 -3.35
CA LYS A 116 -9.46 -6.87 -3.63
C LYS A 116 -9.52 -7.63 -4.95
N PHE A 117 -10.25 -8.74 -4.93
CA PHE A 117 -10.57 -9.57 -6.09
C PHE A 117 -12.09 -9.68 -6.17
N ASN A 118 -12.74 -8.79 -6.93
CA ASN A 118 -14.19 -8.62 -6.90
C ASN A 118 -14.69 -8.39 -5.47
N LYS A 119 -15.48 -9.33 -4.93
CA LYS A 119 -16.03 -9.29 -3.56
C LYS A 119 -15.07 -9.79 -2.47
N HIS A 120 -13.92 -10.34 -2.84
CA HIS A 120 -12.96 -10.90 -1.90
C HIS A 120 -11.92 -9.86 -1.50
N LYS A 121 -11.60 -9.80 -0.20
CA LYS A 121 -10.54 -8.95 0.36
C LYS A 121 -9.46 -9.84 0.97
N ILE A 122 -8.20 -9.57 0.64
CA ILE A 122 -7.01 -10.19 1.23
C ILE A 122 -6.13 -9.08 1.79
N GLU A 123 -5.72 -9.23 3.04
CA GLU A 123 -4.77 -8.31 3.69
C GLU A 123 -3.37 -8.90 3.61
N LEU A 124 -2.42 -8.08 3.17
CA LEU A 124 -1.00 -8.39 3.16
C LEU A 124 -0.32 -7.64 4.30
N LYS A 125 0.54 -8.33 5.05
CA LYS A 125 1.52 -7.71 5.95
C LYS A 125 2.90 -7.90 5.33
N CYS A 126 3.54 -6.80 4.95
CA CYS A 126 4.81 -6.78 4.24
C CYS A 126 5.91 -6.33 5.20
N HIS A 127 6.84 -7.22 5.51
CA HIS A 127 7.97 -6.90 6.38
C HIS A 127 9.12 -6.35 5.53
N ILE A 128 9.48 -5.10 5.78
CA ILE A 128 10.50 -4.38 5.02
C ILE A 128 11.72 -4.15 5.91
N LYS A 129 12.89 -4.53 5.41
CA LYS A 129 14.18 -4.09 5.94
C LYS A 129 14.70 -2.92 5.11
N TYR A 130 15.21 -1.90 5.79
CA TYR A 130 15.90 -0.76 5.18
C TYR A 130 17.36 -0.71 5.63
N ILE A 131 18.26 -0.43 4.70
CA ILE A 131 19.68 -0.18 4.95
C ILE A 131 20.07 1.13 4.28
N ALA A 132 20.60 2.07 5.07
CA ALA A 132 21.10 3.33 4.58
C ALA A 132 22.39 3.14 3.78
N ASN A 133 22.57 3.91 2.71
CA ASN A 133 23.86 4.01 2.03
C ASN A 133 24.84 4.93 2.79
N ARG A 134 24.34 5.91 3.54
CA ARG A 134 25.10 6.83 4.40
C ARG A 134 24.32 7.14 5.69
N PRO A 135 24.76 6.66 6.86
CA PRO A 135 24.14 7.00 8.14
C PRO A 135 24.48 8.44 8.60
N PRO A 136 23.59 9.11 9.36
CA PRO A 136 22.21 8.69 9.64
C PRO A 136 21.34 8.82 8.37
N ALA A 137 20.37 7.92 8.23
CA ALA A 137 19.47 7.93 7.07
C ALA A 137 18.69 9.25 6.95
N VAL A 138 18.91 9.95 5.83
CA VAL A 138 18.15 11.15 5.44
C VAL A 138 17.49 11.00 4.06
N SER A 139 18.09 10.19 3.19
CA SER A 139 17.56 9.79 1.87
C SER A 139 18.44 8.70 1.28
N GLY A 140 17.96 8.00 0.25
CA GLY A 140 18.69 6.93 -0.41
C GLY A 140 18.73 5.64 0.40
N GLY A 141 19.64 4.73 0.03
CA GLY A 141 19.70 3.38 0.61
C GLY A 141 18.91 2.35 -0.18
N LYS A 142 18.59 1.23 0.48
CA LYS A 142 17.86 0.11 -0.12
C LYS A 142 16.79 -0.40 0.83
N ALA A 143 15.54 -0.44 0.34
CA ALA A 143 14.49 -1.22 0.96
C ALA A 143 14.48 -2.63 0.37
N THR A 144 14.22 -3.61 1.22
CA THR A 144 14.11 -5.02 0.86
C THR A 144 12.87 -5.61 1.51
N LEU A 145 12.00 -6.22 0.71
CA LEU A 145 10.85 -6.97 1.21
C LEU A 145 11.31 -8.35 1.65
N GLU A 146 11.35 -8.60 2.95
CA GLU A 146 11.87 -9.86 3.52
C GLU A 146 10.80 -10.96 3.52
N GLU A 147 9.57 -10.61 3.85
CA GLU A 147 8.44 -11.54 3.88
C GLU A 147 7.11 -10.84 3.68
N VAL A 148 6.14 -11.61 3.17
CA VAL A 148 4.73 -11.23 3.09
C VAL A 148 3.91 -12.26 3.84
N SER A 149 3.02 -11.81 4.72
CA SER A 149 2.05 -12.68 5.37
C SER A 149 0.63 -12.36 4.92
N CYS A 150 -0.14 -13.40 4.60
CA CYS A 150 -1.56 -13.32 4.31
C CYS A 150 -2.22 -14.68 4.61
N ASN A 151 -3.50 -14.70 4.97
CA ASN A 151 -4.27 -15.93 5.22
C ASN A 151 -3.58 -16.94 6.16
N ASN A 152 -2.94 -16.44 7.22
CA ASN A 152 -2.15 -17.23 8.19
C ASN A 152 -0.95 -17.99 7.59
N GLN A 153 -0.49 -17.58 6.41
CA GLN A 153 0.73 -18.07 5.79
C GLN A 153 1.77 -16.95 5.71
N THR A 154 3.04 -17.32 5.72
CA THR A 154 4.17 -16.40 5.55
C THR A 154 5.04 -16.89 4.39
N PHE A 155 5.29 -15.98 3.45
CA PHE A 155 6.08 -16.22 2.25
C PHE A 155 7.36 -15.41 2.36
N LYS A 156 8.50 -16.09 2.18
CA LYS A 156 9.81 -15.46 2.29
C LYS A 156 10.32 -15.00 0.93
N ARG A 157 11.16 -13.97 0.96
CA ARG A 157 11.83 -13.41 -0.21
C ARG A 157 12.68 -14.46 -0.94
N SER A 158 12.66 -14.38 -2.26
CA SER A 158 13.59 -15.06 -3.16
C SER A 158 13.96 -14.11 -4.31
N GLY A 159 15.26 -13.91 -4.54
CA GLY A 159 15.74 -12.94 -5.52
C GLY A 159 15.34 -11.52 -5.13
N ASN A 160 14.53 -10.84 -5.95
CA ASN A 160 14.04 -9.47 -5.70
C ASN A 160 12.56 -9.41 -5.32
N SER A 161 11.93 -10.55 -5.07
CA SER A 161 10.49 -10.65 -4.88
C SER A 161 10.09 -11.59 -3.76
N VAL A 162 8.87 -11.42 -3.27
CA VAL A 162 8.13 -12.45 -2.54
C VAL A 162 7.04 -12.99 -3.46
N THR A 163 6.98 -14.31 -3.64
CA THR A 163 5.92 -14.96 -4.41
C THR A 163 4.89 -15.55 -3.47
N ILE A 164 3.63 -15.16 -3.62
CA ILE A 164 2.48 -15.72 -2.89
C ILE A 164 1.57 -16.46 -3.87
N THR A 165 0.83 -17.44 -3.37
CA THR A 165 -0.20 -18.14 -4.17
C THR A 165 -1.53 -18.06 -3.44
N LEU A 166 -2.50 -17.46 -4.11
CA LEU A 166 -3.88 -17.39 -3.65
C LEU A 166 -4.73 -18.37 -4.44
N ARG A 167 -5.53 -19.19 -3.75
CA ARG A 167 -6.34 -20.23 -4.38
C ARG A 167 -7.82 -20.05 -4.03
N MET A 168 -8.70 -20.01 -5.03
CA MET A 168 -10.12 -20.14 -4.76
C MET A 168 -10.46 -21.59 -4.41
N ASP A 169 -11.18 -21.79 -3.33
CA ASP A 169 -11.77 -23.08 -3.01
C ASP A 169 -13.02 -23.38 -3.86
N LYS A 170 -13.61 -24.56 -3.66
CA LYS A 170 -14.82 -24.99 -4.40
C LYS A 170 -16.05 -24.13 -4.11
N SER A 171 -16.07 -23.40 -2.99
CA SER A 171 -17.14 -22.46 -2.63
C SER A 171 -16.92 -21.07 -3.23
N GLY A 172 -15.79 -20.85 -3.90
CA GLY A 172 -15.37 -19.57 -4.45
C GLY A 172 -14.77 -18.63 -3.41
N LYS A 173 -14.37 -19.11 -2.24
CA LYS A 173 -13.62 -18.31 -1.25
C LYS A 173 -12.14 -18.33 -1.61
N LEU A 174 -11.49 -17.17 -1.55
CA LEU A 174 -10.05 -17.04 -1.77
C LEU A 174 -9.30 -17.40 -0.46
N LEU A 175 -8.38 -18.36 -0.57
CA LEU A 175 -7.51 -18.90 0.47
C LEU A 175 -6.06 -18.51 0.23
#